data_AF-A0A6G0W2E4-F1
#
_entry.id   AF-A0A6G0W2E4-F1
#
_cell.length_a   1.000
_cell.length_b   1.000
_cell.length_c   1.000
_cell.angle_alpha   90.00
_cell.angle_beta   90.00
_cell.angle_gamma   90.00
#
_symmetry.space_group_name_H-M   'P 1'
#
loop_
_entity.id
_entity.type
_entity.pdbx_description
1 polymer ?
#
loop_
_entity_poly.entity_id
_entity_poly.type
_entity_poly.pdbx_seq_one_letter_code
_entity_poly.pdbx_strand_id
1 'polypeptide(L)'
;VSKLALLVGVKDAGDSIRRIMSKMFSDEFFCAYSLQGFKKKKCFIKLGSYSVLIDSLRIHPKYKSVVEKEFHVPLAVWLAHAKYRLTNKNV
;
A
#
# COMPACT_ATOMS: atom_id res chain seq x y z
N VAL A 1 -3.20 8.62 -18.20
CA VAL A 1 -3.68 7.79 -17.07
C VAL A 1 -2.51 6.97 -16.54
N SER A 2 -2.20 7.03 -15.24
CA SER A 2 -1.08 6.29 -14.65
C SER A 2 -1.32 4.77 -14.74
N LYS A 3 -0.30 3.98 -15.12
CA LYS A 3 -0.43 2.50 -15.20
C LYS A 3 -0.89 1.86 -13.88
N LEU A 4 -0.64 2.53 -12.75
CA LEU A 4 -1.08 2.10 -11.41
C LEU A 4 -2.61 2.18 -11.24
N ALA A 5 -3.29 3.11 -11.92
CA ALA A 5 -4.75 3.22 -11.86
C ALA A 5 -5.46 1.96 -12.40
N LEU A 6 -4.82 1.25 -13.34
CA LEU A 6 -5.32 -0.02 -13.90
C LEU A 6 -5.26 -1.17 -12.87
N LEU A 7 -4.54 -0.98 -11.77
CA LEU A 7 -4.43 -1.93 -10.67
C LEU A 7 -5.51 -1.70 -9.59
N VAL A 8 -6.30 -0.64 -9.72
CA VAL A 8 -7.44 -0.40 -8.85
C VAL A 8 -8.58 -1.32 -9.29
N GLY A 9 -8.94 -2.25 -8.42
CA GLY A 9 -9.94 -3.27 -8.68
C GLY A 9 -11.33 -2.90 -8.15
N VAL A 10 -12.33 -3.66 -8.57
CA VAL A 10 -13.73 -3.44 -8.19
C VAL A 10 -14.07 -4.00 -6.80
N LYS A 11 -13.29 -4.98 -6.31
CA LYS A 11 -13.58 -5.73 -5.07
C LYS A 11 -13.55 -4.83 -3.84
N ASP A 12 -12.36 -4.48 -3.38
CA ASP A 12 -12.17 -3.63 -2.19
C ASP A 12 -10.86 -2.84 -2.25
N ALA A 13 -10.78 -1.81 -1.39
CA ALA A 13 -9.62 -0.93 -1.34
C ALA A 13 -8.34 -1.67 -0.93
N GLY A 14 -8.47 -2.68 -0.06
CA GLY A 14 -7.35 -3.50 0.38
C GLY A 14 -6.73 -4.26 -0.79
N ASP A 15 -7.54 -4.90 -1.62
CA ASP A 15 -7.07 -5.59 -2.83
C ASP A 15 -6.33 -4.63 -3.78
N SER A 16 -6.92 -3.47 -4.05
CA SER A 16 -6.30 -2.44 -4.88
C SER A 16 -4.95 -1.98 -4.32
N ILE A 17 -4.87 -1.74 -3.00
CA ILE A 17 -3.63 -1.39 -2.32
C ILE A 17 -2.58 -2.48 -2.48
N ARG A 18 -2.93 -3.76 -2.29
CA ARG A 18 -1.97 -4.87 -2.46
C ARG A 18 -1.41 -4.94 -3.88
N ARG A 19 -2.29 -4.82 -4.89
CA ARG A 19 -1.90 -4.86 -6.31
C ARG A 19 -0.96 -3.70 -6.66
N ILE A 20 -1.26 -2.48 -6.23
CA ILE A 20 -0.40 -1.32 -6.47
C ILE A 20 0.93 -1.48 -5.72
N MET A 21 0.87 -1.78 -4.42
CA MET A 21 2.05 -1.83 -3.55
C MET A 21 3.03 -2.93 -3.95
N SER A 22 2.54 -4.10 -4.39
CA SER A 22 3.38 -5.18 -4.92
C SER A 22 4.09 -4.85 -6.23
N LYS A 23 3.63 -3.83 -6.98
CA LYS A 23 4.28 -3.33 -8.19
C LYS A 23 5.20 -2.15 -7.94
N MET A 24 4.96 -1.37 -6.88
CA MET A 24 5.77 -0.20 -6.54
C MET A 24 7.02 -0.54 -5.72
N PHE A 25 6.96 -1.55 -4.86
CA PHE A 25 8.03 -1.85 -3.91
C PHE A 25 8.25 -3.35 -3.70
N SER A 26 9.45 -3.68 -3.22
CA SER A 26 9.79 -5.02 -2.77
C SER A 26 9.42 -5.23 -1.29
N ASP A 27 9.36 -6.50 -0.87
CA ASP A 27 9.05 -6.81 0.53
C ASP A 27 10.23 -6.50 1.47
N GLU A 28 11.47 -6.48 0.96
CA GLU A 28 12.66 -6.01 1.69
C GLU A 28 12.53 -4.54 2.05
N PHE A 29 12.05 -3.72 1.09
CA PHE A 29 11.72 -2.32 1.36
C PHE A 29 10.67 -2.23 2.47
N PHE A 30 9.55 -2.95 2.37
CA PHE A 30 8.50 -2.90 3.38
C PHE A 30 8.92 -3.35 4.78
N CYS A 31 9.93 -4.22 4.90
CA CYS A 31 10.45 -4.62 6.20
C CYS A 31 11.02 -3.44 6.99
N ALA A 32 11.58 -2.43 6.33
CA ALA A 32 12.14 -1.23 6.95
C ALA A 32 11.08 -0.16 7.31
N TYR A 33 9.83 -0.32 6.87
CA TYR A 33 8.78 0.69 7.03
C TYR A 33 7.59 0.15 7.83
N SER A 34 6.91 1.05 8.52
CA SER A 34 5.53 0.83 8.97
C SER A 34 4.71 2.07 8.64
N LEU A 35 3.38 1.96 8.75
CA LEU A 35 2.50 3.07 8.38
C LEU A 35 2.92 4.39 9.04
N GLN A 36 3.09 4.39 10.37
CA GLN A 36 3.41 5.57 11.17
C GLN A 36 4.82 5.57 11.81
N GLY A 37 5.68 4.58 11.53
CA GLY A 37 7.05 4.51 12.06
C GLY A 37 7.17 3.83 13.44
N PHE A 38 6.51 2.68 13.59
CA PHE A 38 6.49 1.87 14.81
C PHE A 38 7.73 0.97 14.91
N LYS A 39 8.18 0.64 16.13
CA LYS A 39 9.31 -0.27 16.39
C LYS A 39 10.59 0.08 15.60
N LYS A 40 11.00 1.35 15.65
CA LYS A 40 12.19 1.89 14.95
C LYS A 40 12.12 1.82 13.41
N LYS A 41 10.97 1.47 12.83
CA LYS A 41 10.76 1.50 11.38
C LYS A 41 10.52 2.92 10.89
N LYS A 42 10.82 3.17 9.62
CA LYS A 42 10.55 4.45 8.96
C LYS A 42 9.05 4.62 8.73
N CYS A 43 8.59 5.87 8.72
CA CYS A 43 7.18 6.23 8.53
C CYS A 43 6.83 6.24 7.04
N PHE A 44 5.94 5.34 6.61
CA PHE A 44 5.56 5.19 5.20
C PHE A 44 4.70 6.36 4.71
N ILE A 45 3.77 6.87 5.52
CA ILE A 45 2.88 7.98 5.10
C ILE A 45 3.64 9.29 4.85
N LYS A 46 4.88 9.42 5.35
CA LYS A 46 5.75 10.57 5.10
C LYS A 46 6.46 10.51 3.74
N LEU A 47 6.37 9.40 3.00
CA LEU A 47 6.98 9.28 1.69
C LEU A 47 6.11 9.93 0.62
N GLY A 48 6.72 10.61 -0.35
CA GLY A 48 5.99 11.12 -1.53
C GLY A 48 5.32 10.00 -2.35
N SER A 49 5.77 8.76 -2.22
CA SER A 49 5.09 7.63 -2.86
C SER A 49 3.74 7.27 -2.22
N TYR A 50 3.49 7.69 -0.97
CA TYR A 50 2.18 7.52 -0.35
C TYR A 50 1.13 8.38 -1.07
N SER A 51 1.44 9.63 -1.42
CA SER A 51 0.49 10.45 -2.20
C SER A 51 0.23 9.84 -3.57
N VAL A 52 1.26 9.33 -4.26
CA VAL A 52 1.10 8.63 -5.54
C VAL A 52 0.16 7.41 -5.43
N LEU A 53 0.24 6.65 -4.33
CA LEU A 53 -0.68 5.55 -4.06
C LEU A 53 -2.12 6.04 -3.88
N ILE A 54 -2.33 7.07 -3.05
CA ILE A 54 -3.66 7.64 -2.78
C ILE A 54 -4.28 8.23 -4.06
N ASP A 55 -3.50 8.98 -4.83
CA ASP A 55 -3.94 9.55 -6.09
C ASP A 55 -4.32 8.46 -7.10
N SER A 56 -3.54 7.38 -7.16
CA SER A 56 -3.86 6.23 -8.00
C SER A 56 -5.18 5.58 -7.61
N LEU A 57 -5.47 5.44 -6.32
CA LEU A 57 -6.76 4.90 -5.82
C LEU A 57 -7.92 5.84 -6.17
N ARG A 58 -7.75 7.14 -5.97
CA ARG A 58 -8.79 8.17 -6.17
C ARG A 58 -9.18 8.38 -7.64
N ILE A 59 -8.38 7.90 -8.60
CA ILE A 59 -8.80 7.87 -10.02
C ILE A 59 -10.07 7.03 -10.19
N HIS A 60 -10.24 5.97 -9.40
CA HIS A 60 -11.43 5.14 -9.48
C HIS A 60 -12.60 5.82 -8.73
N PRO A 61 -13.78 6.01 -9.35
CA PRO A 61 -14.90 6.75 -8.77
C PRO A 61 -15.31 6.28 -7.36
N LYS A 62 -15.28 4.95 -7.13
CA LYS A 62 -15.55 4.31 -5.83
C LYS A 62 -14.71 4.87 -4.67
N TYR A 63 -13.50 5.34 -4.94
CA TYR A 63 -12.54 5.79 -3.91
C TYR A 63 -12.32 7.29 -3.89
N LYS A 64 -12.98 8.05 -4.78
CA LYS A 64 -12.76 9.50 -4.94
C LYS A 64 -13.07 10.29 -3.66
N SER A 65 -14.12 9.91 -2.93
CA SER A 65 -14.56 10.55 -1.69
C SER A 65 -14.20 9.78 -0.42
N VAL A 66 -13.44 8.68 -0.54
CA VAL A 66 -13.07 7.86 0.61
C VAL A 66 -12.01 8.59 1.44
N VAL A 67 -12.25 8.65 2.75
CA VAL A 67 -11.34 9.27 3.72
C VAL A 67 -10.05 8.45 3.77
N GLU A 68 -8.89 9.11 3.81
CA GLU A 68 -7.60 8.42 3.76
C GLU A 68 -7.40 7.39 4.86
N LYS A 69 -7.99 7.65 6.03
CA LYS A 69 -7.96 6.76 7.19
C LYS A 69 -8.53 5.37 6.87
N GLU A 70 -9.46 5.25 5.93
CA GLU A 70 -10.00 3.97 5.46
C GLU A 70 -8.95 3.13 4.72
N PHE A 71 -7.95 3.77 4.10
CA PHE A 71 -6.84 3.08 3.45
C PHE A 71 -5.73 2.68 4.43
N HIS A 72 -5.68 3.30 5.62
CA HIS A 72 -4.60 3.08 6.59
C HIS A 72 -4.59 1.65 7.13
N VAL A 73 -5.77 1.09 7.43
CA VAL A 73 -5.89 -0.27 7.95
C VAL A 73 -5.32 -1.31 6.96
N PRO A 74 -5.81 -1.41 5.71
CA PRO A 74 -5.25 -2.37 4.76
C PRO A 74 -3.78 -2.11 4.44
N LEU A 75 -3.34 -0.85 4.41
CA LEU A 75 -1.94 -0.49 4.16
C LEU A 75 -1.02 -0.93 5.31
N ALA A 76 -1.44 -0.72 6.57
CA ALA A 76 -0.71 -1.16 7.75
C ALA A 76 -0.57 -2.69 7.79
N VAL A 77 -1.65 -3.42 7.50
CA VAL A 77 -1.64 -4.90 7.41
C VAL A 77 -0.67 -5.36 6.33
N TRP A 78 -0.70 -4.74 5.14
CA TRP A 78 0.20 -5.08 4.05
C TRP A 78 1.68 -4.88 4.42
N LEU A 79 2.01 -3.76 5.07
CA LEU A 79 3.38 -3.47 5.54
C LEU A 79 3.83 -4.44 6.65
N ALA A 80 2.94 -4.76 7.59
CA ALA A 80 3.24 -5.69 8.68
C ALA A 80 3.54 -7.12 8.17
N HIS A 81 2.82 -7.56 7.14
CA HIS A 81 2.97 -8.88 6.55
C HIS A 81 4.19 -9.03 5.62
N ALA A 82 4.99 -7.97 5.41
CA ALA A 82 6.14 -8.01 4.52
C ALA A 82 7.15 -9.10 4.89
N LYS A 83 7.48 -9.23 6.18
CA LYS A 83 8.42 -10.27 6.65
C LYS A 83 7.90 -11.68 6.34
N TYR A 84 6.61 -11.92 6.55
CA TYR A 84 5.98 -13.20 6.23
C TYR A 84 6.02 -13.51 4.72
N ARG A 85 5.76 -12.50 3.87
CA ARG A 85 5.85 -12.66 2.41
C ARG A 85 7.27 -12.95 1.92
N LEU A 86 8.30 -12.38 2.55
CA LEU A 86 9.69 -12.73 2.24
C LEU A 86 10.01 -14.19 2.58
N THR A 87 9.62 -14.63 3.78
CA THR A 87 9.91 -16.00 4.23
C THR A 87 9.22 -17.04 3.35
N ASN A 88 7.98 -16.78 2.92
CA ASN A 88 7.22 -17.71 2.07
C ASN A 88 7.50 -17.61 0.56
N LYS A 89 8.31 -16.64 0.10
CA LYS A 89 8.77 -16.60 -1.28
C LYS A 89 9.95 -17.53 -1.56
N ASN A 90 10.63 -17.97 -0.49
CA ASN A 90 11.82 -18.82 -0.54
C ASN A 90 11.51 -20.30 -0.18
N VAL A 91 10.23 -20.68 -0.21
CA VAL A 91 9.72 -22.05 -0.09
C VAL A 91 8.93 -22.36 -1.35
#